data_AF-A0A1W2H731-F1
#
_entry.id   AF-A0A1W2H731-F1
#
_cell.length_a   1.000
_cell.length_b   1.000
_cell.length_c   1.000
_cell.angle_alpha   90.00
_cell.angle_beta   90.00
_cell.angle_gamma   90.00
#
_symmetry.space_group_name_H-M   'P 1'
#
loop_
_entity.id
_entity.type
_entity.pdbx_description
1 polymer ?
#
loop_
_entity_poly.entity_id
_entity_poly.type
_entity_poly.pdbx_seq_one_letter_code
_entity_poly.pdbx_strand_id
1 'polypeptide(L)'
;MDDKYYIFSYRPRGDYDAQSKYFFVGTHCANEFLDIIKHDPLPLFNPLIHEQGNHSPGNSNSSGSKDKALIHPFNRELLTATNMLCISWNIIPETRLESFISFTRRRPDNPNYNGIEMFNRIVAKDARKRTLRKMIDELRETNDLKEMRFDLLNQHLDMNGIENHIG
;
A
#
# COMPACT_ATOMS: atom_id res chain seq x y z
N MET A 1 -13.72 -15.66 -12.40
CA MET A 1 -13.02 -14.38 -12.57
C MET A 1 -11.93 -14.39 -11.51
N ASP A 2 -10.70 -13.97 -11.84
CA ASP A 2 -9.64 -13.91 -10.83
C ASP A 2 -9.87 -12.67 -9.96
N ASP A 3 -10.06 -12.86 -8.66
CA ASP A 3 -10.26 -11.78 -7.68
C ASP A 3 -8.94 -11.09 -7.26
N LYS A 4 -7.87 -11.32 -8.03
CA LYS A 4 -6.50 -10.86 -7.76
C LYS A 4 -5.84 -10.41 -9.05
N TYR A 5 -5.24 -9.22 -9.03
CA TYR A 5 -4.56 -8.62 -10.17
C TYR A 5 -3.22 -8.02 -9.76
N TYR A 6 -2.28 -7.99 -10.70
CA TYR A 6 -1.04 -7.23 -10.59
C TYR A 6 -1.12 -5.98 -11.46
N ILE A 7 -0.47 -4.93 -10.98
CA ILE A 7 -0.26 -3.69 -11.73
C ILE A 7 1.23 -3.60 -12.03
N PHE A 8 1.58 -3.55 -13.31
CA PHE A 8 2.95 -3.35 -13.76
C PHE A 8 3.12 -1.94 -14.29
N SER A 9 4.17 -1.25 -13.83
CA SER A 9 4.60 0.01 -14.39
C SER A 9 5.71 -0.21 -15.42
N TYR A 10 5.72 0.59 -16.48
CA TYR A 10 6.78 0.58 -17.48
C TYR A 10 7.06 1.98 -18.02
N ARG A 11 8.27 2.19 -18.55
CA ARG A 11 8.66 3.41 -19.27
C ARG A 11 9.17 3.04 -20.66
N PRO A 12 8.94 3.90 -21.67
CA PRO A 12 9.56 3.73 -22.98
C PRO A 12 11.08 3.67 -22.85
N ARG A 13 11.72 2.74 -23.55
CA ARG A 13 13.17 2.65 -23.57
C ARG A 13 13.75 3.89 -24.26
N GLY A 14 14.70 4.56 -23.60
CA GLY A 14 15.38 5.73 -24.15
C GLY A 14 14.73 7.07 -23.80
N ASP A 15 13.59 7.07 -23.12
CA ASP A 15 12.95 8.27 -22.59
C ASP A 15 12.74 8.08 -21.07
N TYR A 16 13.74 8.50 -20.30
CA TYR A 16 13.73 8.37 -18.84
C TYR A 16 12.88 9.44 -18.15
N ASP A 17 12.52 10.50 -18.88
CA ASP A 17 11.69 11.60 -18.38
C ASP A 17 10.18 11.35 -18.66
N ALA A 18 9.86 10.41 -19.54
CA ALA A 18 8.48 10.00 -19.79
C ALA A 18 7.79 9.49 -18.51
N GLN A 19 6.53 9.90 -18.35
CA GLN A 19 5.65 9.39 -17.31
C GLN A 19 5.51 7.86 -17.43
N SER A 20 5.57 7.18 -16.29
CA SER A 20 5.30 5.74 -16.22
C SER A 20 3.91 5.43 -16.78
N LYS A 21 3.82 4.38 -17.58
CA LYS A 21 2.55 3.80 -18.04
C LYS A 21 2.29 2.50 -17.29
N TYR A 22 1.04 2.05 -17.27
CA TYR A 22 0.63 0.91 -16.48
C TYR A 22 -0.25 -0.05 -17.27
N PHE A 23 -0.16 -1.34 -16.95
CA PHE A 23 -1.08 -2.35 -17.43
C PHE A 23 -1.42 -3.33 -16.30
N PHE A 24 -2.56 -3.99 -16.45
CA PHE A 24 -3.15 -4.89 -15.46
C PHE A 24 -3.20 -6.30 -16.00
N VAL A 25 -2.84 -7.27 -15.17
CA VAL A 25 -2.93 -8.70 -15.54
C VAL A 25 -3.45 -9.52 -14.37
N GLY A 26 -4.18 -10.58 -14.70
CA GLY A 26 -4.58 -11.61 -13.74
C GLY A 26 -3.37 -12.38 -13.20
N THR A 27 -3.59 -13.15 -12.13
CA THR A 27 -2.51 -13.78 -11.37
C THR A 27 -1.67 -14.74 -12.22
N HIS A 28 -2.28 -15.48 -13.14
CA HIS A 28 -1.55 -16.42 -14.01
C HIS A 28 -0.52 -15.70 -14.90
N CYS A 29 -0.97 -14.71 -15.66
CA CYS A 29 -0.08 -13.91 -16.53
C CYS A 29 0.94 -13.10 -15.71
N ALA A 30 0.55 -12.60 -14.54
CA ALA A 30 1.46 -11.91 -13.64
C ALA A 30 2.64 -12.78 -13.21
N ASN A 31 2.36 -14.02 -12.80
CA ASN A 31 3.40 -14.95 -12.33
C ASN A 31 4.38 -15.31 -13.46
N GLU A 32 3.87 -15.61 -14.66
CA GLU A 32 4.74 -15.85 -15.82
C GLU A 32 5.62 -14.63 -16.12
N PHE A 33 5.06 -13.43 -16.05
CA PHE A 33 5.82 -12.20 -16.29
C PHE A 33 6.88 -11.95 -15.22
N LEU A 34 6.55 -12.19 -13.95
CA LEU A 34 7.48 -12.11 -12.82
C LEU A 34 8.67 -13.08 -12.97
N ASP A 35 8.40 -14.31 -13.43
CA ASP A 35 9.43 -15.31 -13.71
C ASP A 35 10.38 -14.84 -14.83
N ILE A 36 9.83 -14.25 -15.90
CA ILE A 36 10.61 -13.69 -17.02
C ILE A 36 11.56 -12.59 -16.53
N ILE A 37 11.06 -11.68 -15.68
CA ILE A 37 11.87 -10.57 -15.15
C ILE A 37 12.68 -10.94 -13.90
N LYS A 38 12.60 -12.20 -13.45
CA LYS A 38 13.25 -12.72 -12.24
C LYS A 38 12.97 -11.88 -11.00
N HIS A 39 11.71 -11.50 -10.81
CA HIS A 39 11.26 -10.68 -9.69
C HIS A 39 10.34 -11.49 -8.78
N ASP A 40 10.56 -11.41 -7.47
CA ASP A 40 9.70 -12.11 -6.50
C ASP A 40 8.26 -11.54 -6.50
N PRO A 41 7.24 -12.38 -6.26
CA PRO A 41 5.87 -11.90 -6.12
C PRO A 41 5.71 -10.84 -5.03
N LEU A 42 4.95 -9.79 -5.33
CA LEU A 42 4.64 -8.77 -4.34
C LEU A 42 3.66 -9.29 -3.29
N PRO A 43 3.82 -8.90 -2.00
CA PRO A 43 2.85 -9.24 -0.97
C PRO A 43 1.49 -8.62 -1.30
N LEU A 44 0.44 -9.44 -1.25
CA LEU A 44 -0.93 -8.99 -1.50
C LEU A 44 -1.44 -8.17 -0.31
N PHE A 45 -1.94 -6.97 -0.59
CA PHE A 45 -2.73 -6.21 0.38
C PHE A 45 -4.20 -6.60 0.26
N ASN A 46 -4.78 -7.11 1.36
CA ASN A 46 -6.20 -7.43 1.43
C ASN A 46 -6.83 -6.74 2.65
N PRO A 47 -7.67 -5.71 2.44
CA PRO A 47 -8.33 -4.99 3.53
C PRO A 47 -9.59 -5.69 4.06
N LEU A 48 -10.10 -6.74 3.41
CA LEU A 48 -11.37 -7.38 3.76
C LEU A 48 -11.22 -8.43 4.89
N ILE A 49 -12.22 -8.52 5.76
CA ILE A 49 -12.40 -9.60 6.73
C ILE A 49 -12.96 -10.80 5.94
N HIS A 50 -12.12 -11.75 5.53
CA HIS A 50 -12.67 -13.00 5.01
C HIS A 50 -13.32 -13.80 6.15
N GLU A 51 -14.57 -14.25 5.96
CA GLU A 51 -15.07 -15.43 6.66
C GLU A 51 -14.15 -16.61 6.34
N GLN A 52 -13.67 -17.25 7.40
CA GLN A 52 -12.67 -18.32 7.35
C GLN A 52 -13.24 -19.59 6.70
N GLY A 53 -12.93 -19.82 5.44
CA GLY A 53 -12.75 -21.18 4.93
C GLY A 53 -11.43 -21.74 5.44
N ASN A 54 -11.38 -22.18 6.70
CA ASN A 54 -10.35 -23.02 7.31
C ASN A 54 -8.88 -22.78 6.92
N HIS A 55 -8.50 -21.51 6.77
CA HIS A 55 -7.12 -21.09 6.92
C HIS A 55 -7.04 -20.33 8.23
N SER A 56 -6.42 -20.97 9.23
CA SER A 56 -5.69 -20.27 10.28
C SER A 56 -4.96 -19.05 9.69
N PRO A 57 -4.54 -18.05 10.48
CA PRO A 57 -3.55 -17.07 10.03
C PRO A 57 -2.17 -17.75 9.79
N GLY A 58 -2.11 -18.73 8.89
CA GLY A 58 -0.90 -19.26 8.29
C GLY A 58 -0.48 -18.25 7.25
N ASN A 59 0.67 -17.61 7.36
CA ASN A 59 1.91 -18.33 7.08
C ASN A 59 1.71 -19.21 5.84
N SER A 60 1.42 -18.55 4.72
CA SER A 60 1.67 -19.13 3.41
C SER A 60 3.15 -19.52 3.39
N ASN A 61 3.42 -20.78 3.70
CA ASN A 61 4.64 -21.48 3.34
C ASN A 61 4.64 -21.63 1.81
N SER A 62 4.80 -20.52 1.09
CA SER A 62 5.54 -20.54 -0.16
C SER A 62 7.01 -20.51 0.23
N SER A 63 7.76 -21.52 -0.20
CA SER A 63 9.19 -21.69 0.00
C SER A 63 9.96 -20.36 -0.03
N GLY A 64 10.36 -19.87 1.14
CA GLY A 64 11.00 -18.56 1.30
C GLY A 64 10.94 -18.03 2.73
N SER A 65 11.31 -18.87 3.71
CA SER A 65 11.41 -18.50 5.13
C SER A 65 12.60 -17.57 5.39
N LYS A 66 12.62 -16.36 4.80
CA LYS A 66 13.59 -15.29 5.10
C LYS A 66 13.03 -13.88 5.31
N ASP A 67 11.81 -13.55 4.87
CA ASP A 67 11.40 -12.12 4.78
C ASP A 67 10.27 -11.65 5.73
N LYS A 68 9.82 -12.47 6.69
CA LYS A 68 8.88 -11.97 7.72
C LYS A 68 9.53 -11.07 8.79
N ALA A 69 10.86 -10.94 8.79
CA ALA A 69 11.58 -10.00 9.63
C ALA A 69 11.86 -8.67 8.88
N LEU A 70 11.80 -7.55 9.62
CA LEU A 70 12.40 -6.22 9.35
C LEU A 70 11.58 -5.05 8.79
N ILE A 71 10.31 -5.16 8.37
CA ILE A 71 9.55 -3.90 8.09
C ILE A 71 9.14 -3.24 9.41
N HIS A 72 9.68 -2.04 9.66
CA HIS A 72 9.40 -1.19 10.81
C HIS A 72 7.89 -0.94 10.96
N PRO A 73 7.31 -1.01 12.18
CA PRO A 73 5.87 -0.84 12.40
C PRO A 73 5.31 0.46 11.78
N PHE A 74 6.03 1.57 11.92
CA PHE A 74 5.70 2.85 11.28
C PHE A 74 5.50 2.72 9.75
N ASN A 75 6.40 2.01 9.07
CA ASN A 75 6.30 1.80 7.63
C ASN A 75 5.14 0.89 7.27
N ARG A 76 4.79 -0.09 8.12
CA ARG A 76 3.61 -0.94 7.90
C ARG A 76 2.32 -0.14 7.94
N GLU A 77 2.20 0.78 8.90
CA GLU A 77 1.06 1.71 8.97
C GLU A 77 1.04 2.60 7.73
N LEU A 78 2.17 3.19 7.31
CA LEU A 78 2.23 4.05 6.13
C LEU A 78 1.89 3.31 4.83
N LEU A 79 2.33 2.06 4.67
CA LEU A 79 1.97 1.23 3.52
C LEU A 79 0.47 0.88 3.52
N THR A 80 -0.08 0.53 4.68
CA THR A 80 -1.51 0.27 4.85
C THR A 80 -2.34 1.51 4.50
N ALA A 81 -1.92 2.68 5.00
CA ALA A 81 -2.54 3.96 4.72
C ALA A 81 -2.47 4.31 3.22
N THR A 82 -1.32 4.08 2.59
CA THR A 82 -1.11 4.29 1.14
C THR A 82 -2.06 3.43 0.31
N ASN A 83 -2.17 2.14 0.63
CA ASN A 83 -3.08 1.24 -0.08
C ASN A 83 -4.55 1.64 0.12
N MET A 84 -4.95 1.98 1.35
CA MET A 84 -6.32 2.43 1.62
C MET A 84 -6.67 3.73 0.91
N LEU A 85 -5.73 4.67 0.80
CA LEU A 85 -5.94 5.90 0.03
C LEU A 85 -6.14 5.57 -1.46
N CYS A 86 -5.31 4.69 -2.03
CA CYS A 86 -5.45 4.25 -3.41
C CYS A 86 -6.83 3.63 -3.67
N ILE A 87 -7.31 2.78 -2.77
CA ILE A 87 -8.65 2.18 -2.85
C ILE A 87 -9.73 3.26 -2.72
N SER A 88 -9.62 4.14 -1.73
CA SER A 88 -10.62 5.18 -1.44
C SER A 88 -10.79 6.19 -2.57
N TRP A 89 -9.73 6.47 -3.31
CA TRP A 89 -9.73 7.37 -4.47
C TRP A 89 -9.85 6.64 -5.81
N ASN A 90 -9.85 5.30 -5.80
CA ASN A 90 -9.80 4.46 -6.99
C ASN A 90 -8.64 4.86 -7.93
N ILE A 91 -7.44 5.00 -7.37
CA ILE A 91 -6.21 5.33 -8.09
C ILE A 91 -5.15 4.25 -7.87
N ILE A 92 -4.13 4.25 -8.72
CA ILE A 92 -2.91 3.46 -8.52
C ILE A 92 -1.84 4.32 -7.83
N PRO A 93 -0.93 3.72 -7.04
CA PRO A 93 0.10 4.47 -6.32
C PRO A 93 1.19 4.96 -7.28
N GLU A 94 0.94 6.07 -7.98
CA GLU A 94 1.93 6.70 -8.83
C GLU A 94 2.78 7.72 -8.06
N THR A 95 3.93 8.08 -8.62
CA THR A 95 4.76 9.23 -8.22
C THR A 95 5.14 9.21 -6.73
N ARG A 96 4.57 10.11 -5.92
CA ARG A 96 4.86 10.24 -4.50
C ARG A 96 4.44 9.00 -3.70
N LEU A 97 3.31 8.38 -4.05
CA LEU A 97 2.84 7.17 -3.36
C LEU A 97 3.76 5.97 -3.65
N GLU A 98 4.22 5.82 -4.89
CA GLU A 98 5.22 4.81 -5.28
C GLU A 98 6.52 4.97 -4.49
N SER A 99 6.91 6.22 -4.19
CA SER A 99 8.13 6.51 -3.46
C SER A 99 8.12 5.97 -2.03
N PHE A 100 6.94 5.89 -1.39
CA PHE A 100 6.79 5.32 -0.04
C PHE A 100 7.01 3.82 -0.06
N ILE A 101 6.40 3.14 -1.04
CA ILE A 101 6.58 1.70 -1.27
C ILE A 101 8.05 1.39 -1.55
N SER A 102 8.68 2.18 -2.42
CA SER A 102 10.09 2.04 -2.80
C SER A 102 11.05 2.35 -1.65
N PHE A 103 10.69 3.28 -0.75
CA PHE A 103 11.48 3.56 0.45
C PHE A 103 11.47 2.36 1.38
N THR A 104 10.30 1.83 1.71
CA THR A 104 10.17 0.68 2.63
C THR A 104 10.86 -0.57 2.09
N ARG A 105 10.87 -0.79 0.76
CA ARG A 105 11.64 -1.89 0.16
C ARG A 105 13.15 -1.72 0.33
N ARG A 106 13.66 -0.49 0.21
CA ARG A 106 15.10 -0.19 0.29
C ARG A 106 15.63 -0.08 1.72
N ARG A 107 14.79 0.38 2.65
CA ARG A 107 15.12 0.62 4.06
C ARG A 107 13.94 0.14 4.93
N PRO A 108 13.76 -1.19 5.06
CA PRO A 108 12.59 -1.74 5.74
C PRO A 108 12.54 -1.36 7.22
N ASP A 109 13.70 -1.25 7.87
CA ASP A 109 13.89 -1.01 9.30
C ASP A 109 13.90 0.48 9.70
N ASN A 110 14.09 1.41 8.76
CA ASN A 110 14.06 2.85 9.05
C ASN A 110 12.63 3.41 8.92
N PRO A 111 12.09 4.14 9.91
CA PRO A 111 10.80 4.80 9.78
C PRO A 111 10.84 5.92 8.73
N ASN A 112 9.86 5.94 7.84
CA ASN A 112 9.75 6.95 6.77
C ASN A 112 9.05 8.24 7.23
N TYR A 113 9.70 9.02 8.09
CA TYR A 113 9.12 10.25 8.64
C TYR A 113 8.80 11.31 7.56
N ASN A 114 9.70 11.51 6.59
CA ASN A 114 9.40 12.41 5.46
C ASN A 114 8.21 11.91 4.62
N GLY A 115 8.07 10.58 4.51
CA GLY A 115 6.96 9.95 3.83
C GLY A 115 5.61 10.24 4.48
N ILE A 116 5.53 10.26 5.82
CA ILE A 116 4.28 10.57 6.50
C ILE A 116 3.84 12.02 6.30
N GLU A 117 4.76 12.99 6.38
CA GLU A 117 4.41 14.40 6.16
C GLU A 117 3.92 14.62 4.73
N MET A 118 4.58 13.99 3.76
CA MET A 118 4.18 14.05 2.36
C MET A 118 2.83 13.36 2.14
N PHE A 119 2.62 12.18 2.74
CA PHE A 119 1.35 11.47 2.68
C PHE A 119 0.21 12.30 3.27
N ASN A 120 0.40 12.88 4.46
CA ASN A 120 -0.57 13.75 5.11
C ASN A 120 -0.97 14.94 4.22
N ARG A 121 0.00 15.58 3.56
CA ARG A 121 -0.24 16.65 2.57
C ARG A 121 -0.97 16.17 1.31
N ILE A 122 -0.85 14.91 0.93
CA ILE A 122 -1.63 14.32 -0.16
C ILE A 122 -3.08 14.17 0.31
N VAL A 123 -3.32 13.57 1.48
CA VAL A 123 -4.67 13.39 2.02
C VAL A 123 -5.39 14.72 2.23
N ALA A 124 -4.68 15.77 2.65
CA ALA A 124 -5.21 17.13 2.78
C ALA A 124 -5.85 17.69 1.50
N LYS A 125 -5.49 17.15 0.33
CA LYS A 125 -6.03 17.54 -0.97
C LYS A 125 -7.27 16.75 -1.38
N ASP A 126 -7.81 15.89 -0.53
CA ASP A 126 -9.09 15.21 -0.79
C ASP A 126 -10.15 16.24 -1.17
N ALA A 127 -10.81 16.01 -2.30
CA ALA A 127 -11.79 16.96 -2.84
C ALA A 127 -12.97 17.20 -1.88
N ARG A 128 -13.26 16.21 -1.01
CA ARG A 128 -14.33 16.28 0.00
C ARG A 128 -13.79 16.65 1.39
N LYS A 129 -12.50 17.01 1.51
CA LYS A 129 -11.79 17.36 2.75
C LYS A 129 -11.96 16.31 3.85
N ARG A 130 -12.00 15.03 3.47
CA ARG A 130 -12.09 13.90 4.41
C ARG A 130 -10.70 13.54 4.92
N THR A 131 -10.62 13.09 6.17
CA THR A 131 -9.44 12.37 6.66
C THR A 131 -9.39 10.96 6.06
N LEU A 132 -8.22 10.31 6.07
CA LEU A 132 -8.11 8.91 5.64
C LEU A 132 -9.08 8.02 6.42
N ARG A 133 -9.20 8.22 7.74
CA ARG A 133 -10.11 7.48 8.61
C ARG A 133 -11.54 7.59 8.13
N LYS A 134 -12.00 8.80 7.81
CA LYS A 134 -13.35 9.01 7.28
C LYS A 134 -13.56 8.33 5.92
N MET A 135 -12.55 8.33 5.04
CA MET A 135 -12.64 7.59 3.78
C MET A 135 -12.79 6.08 3.99
N ILE A 136 -12.03 5.53 4.95
CA ILE A 136 -12.12 4.11 5.33
C ILE A 136 -13.48 3.80 5.94
N ASP A 137 -14.00 4.67 6.82
CA ASP A 137 -15.29 4.47 7.46
C ASP A 137 -16.44 4.52 6.43
N GLU A 138 -16.37 5.38 5.41
CA GLU A 138 -17.33 5.36 4.29
C GLU A 138 -17.26 4.04 3.49
N LEU A 139 -16.06 3.47 3.29
CA LEU A 139 -15.94 2.15 2.65
C LEU A 139 -16.51 1.03 3.54
N ARG A 140 -16.44 1.16 4.87
CA ARG A 140 -17.01 0.17 5.82
C ARG A 140 -18.54 0.09 5.75
N GLU A 141 -19.22 1.14 5.28
CA GLU A 141 -20.68 1.14 5.15
C GLU A 141 -21.19 0.04 4.21
N THR A 142 -20.35 -0.40 3.27
CA THR A 142 -20.70 -1.40 2.25
C THR A 142 -19.74 -2.58 2.18
N ASN A 143 -18.69 -2.62 3.01
CA ASN A 143 -17.66 -3.65 2.98
C ASN A 143 -17.18 -4.03 4.38
N ASP A 144 -16.97 -5.32 4.63
CA ASP A 144 -16.37 -5.80 5.88
C ASP A 144 -14.85 -5.60 5.87
N LEU A 145 -14.40 -4.44 6.35
CA LEU A 145 -12.97 -4.10 6.39
C LEU A 145 -12.33 -4.51 7.72
N LYS A 146 -11.09 -5.01 7.67
CA LYS A 146 -10.25 -5.25 8.85
C LYS A 146 -10.10 -3.98 9.67
N GLU A 147 -9.95 -4.12 10.97
CA GLU A 147 -9.54 -3.00 11.80
C GLU A 147 -8.13 -2.54 11.39
N MET A 148 -7.98 -1.24 11.16
CA MET A 148 -6.72 -0.62 10.78
C MET A 148 -6.46 0.53 11.73
N ARG A 149 -5.25 0.54 12.31
CA ARG A 149 -4.77 1.54 13.25
C ARG A 149 -3.57 2.26 12.66
N PHE A 150 -3.51 3.56 12.90
CA PHE A 150 -2.47 4.46 12.41
C PHE A 150 -1.85 5.24 13.57
N ASP A 151 -1.74 4.60 14.73
CA ASP A 151 -1.37 5.27 15.98
C ASP A 151 0.03 5.86 15.91
N LEU A 152 0.99 5.15 15.29
CA LEU A 152 2.36 5.64 15.15
C LEU A 152 2.43 6.83 14.19
N LEU A 153 1.63 6.79 13.12
CA LEU A 153 1.51 7.91 12.18
C LEU A 153 0.89 9.14 12.86
N ASN A 154 -0.23 8.94 13.55
CA ASN A 154 -0.97 9.99 14.26
C ASN A 154 -0.10 10.61 15.35
N GLN A 155 0.55 9.79 16.19
CA GLN A 155 1.47 10.25 17.21
C GLN A 155 2.62 11.08 16.63
N HIS A 156 3.18 10.69 15.49
CA HIS A 156 4.24 11.46 14.85
C HIS A 156 3.76 12.83 14.39
N LEU A 157 2.57 12.94 13.79
CA LEU A 157 2.00 14.22 13.38
C LEU A 157 1.74 15.12 14.58
N ASP A 158 1.17 14.57 15.65
CA ASP A 158 0.87 15.30 16.89
C ASP A 158 2.14 15.83 17.57
N MET A 159 3.18 14.99 17.70
CA MET A 159 4.46 15.37 18.30
C MET A 159 5.17 16.51 17.54
N ASN A 160 4.92 16.63 16.24
CA ASN A 160 5.50 17.68 15.40
C ASN A 160 4.55 18.88 15.19
N GLY A 161 3.37 18.88 15.82
CA GLY A 161 2.38 19.97 15.69
C GLY A 161 1.82 20.11 14.28
N ILE A 162 1.76 19.01 13.51
CA ILE A 162 1.25 18.98 12.14
C ILE A 162 -0.24 18.63 12.18
N GLU A 163 -1.07 19.38 11.45
CA GLU A 163 -2.50 19.07 11.31
C GLU A 163 -2.70 17.65 10.78
N ASN A 164 -3.50 16.86 11.50
CA ASN A 164 -3.67 15.44 11.22
C ASN A 164 -4.84 15.21 10.22
N HIS A 165 -4.50 14.81 8.99
CA HIS A 165 -5.47 14.42 7.96
C HIS A 165 -5.63 12.91 7.83
N ILE A 166 -4.98 12.12 8.68
CA ILE A 166 -5.08 10.66 8.67
C ILE A 166 -6.24 10.22 9.56
N GLY A 167 -6.23 10.63 10.83
CA GLY A 167 -7.26 10.30 11.81
C GLY A 167 -7.08 8.96 12.49
#